data_AF-A0A257PSF2-F1
#
_entry.id   AF-A0A257PSF2-F1
#
_cell.length_a   1.000
_cell.length_b   1.000
_cell.length_c   1.000
_cell.angle_alpha   90.00
_cell.angle_beta   90.00
_cell.angle_gamma   90.00
#
_symmetry.space_group_name_H-M   'P 1'
#
loop_
_entity.id
_entity.type
_entity.pdbx_description
1 polymer ?
#
loop_
_entity_poly.entity_id
_entity_poly.type
_entity_poly.pdbx_seq_one_letter_code
_entity_poly.pdbx_strand_id
1 'polypeptide(L)'
;RYEDFITNPVKTFGAVVHFLGDDGNPARLEKAIAYSGFDVLAGQEQAHGYEAHTPGATTAFFSTGKAGAWREVLTAAQAAQIETDHGAIMRRLGYAVG
;
A
#
# COMPACT_ATOMS: atom_id res chain seq x y z
N ARG A 1 3.45 -1.19 7.96
CA ARG A 1 3.79 -0.29 6.82
C ARG A 1 3.15 -0.90 5.57
N TYR A 2 2.93 -0.15 4.48
CA TYR A 2 2.31 -0.73 3.27
C TYR A 2 3.20 -1.82 2.65
N GLU A 3 4.51 -1.64 2.74
CA GLU A 3 5.52 -2.61 2.31
C GLU A 3 5.46 -3.93 3.10
N ASP A 4 5.01 -3.90 4.36
CA ASP A 4 4.82 -5.12 5.17
C ASP A 4 3.57 -5.90 4.74
N PHE A 5 2.57 -5.22 4.17
CA PHE A 5 1.39 -5.88 3.56
C PHE A 5 1.74 -6.59 2.25
N ILE A 6 2.81 -6.18 1.58
CA ILE A 6 3.32 -6.85 0.37
C ILE A 6 4.27 -7.98 0.73
N THR A 7 5.19 -7.75 1.67
CA THR A 7 6.27 -8.71 2.00
C THR A 7 5.85 -9.80 2.99
N ASN A 8 4.92 -9.50 3.91
CA ASN A 8 4.39 -10.49 4.87
C ASN A 8 2.91 -10.25 5.18
N PRO A 9 2.02 -10.47 4.20
CA PRO A 9 0.59 -10.19 4.33
C PRO A 9 -0.06 -10.95 5.49
N VAL A 10 0.26 -12.23 5.69
CA VAL A 10 -0.34 -13.07 6.75
C VAL A 10 -0.02 -12.53 8.14
N LYS A 11 1.24 -12.15 8.40
CA LYS A 11 1.65 -11.59 9.69
C LYS A 11 1.02 -10.21 9.93
N THR A 12 1.01 -9.35 8.90
CA THR A 12 0.56 -7.96 9.03
C THR A 12 -0.97 -7.89 9.13
N PHE A 13 -1.72 -8.60 8.28
CA PHE A 13 -3.17 -8.71 8.42
C PHE A 13 -3.58 -9.44 9.70
N GLY A 14 -2.87 -10.51 10.08
CA GLY A 14 -3.16 -11.27 11.30
C GLY A 14 -3.07 -10.40 12.56
N ALA A 15 -2.07 -9.52 12.64
CA ALA A 15 -1.95 -8.55 13.74
C ALA A 15 -3.11 -7.55 13.78
N VAL A 16 -3.59 -7.09 12.61
CA VAL A 16 -4.74 -6.18 12.51
C VAL A 16 -6.04 -6.88 12.91
N VAL A 17 -6.27 -8.10 12.42
CA VAL A 17 -7.47 -8.91 12.74
C VAL A 17 -7.54 -9.23 14.23
N HIS A 18 -6.40 -9.62 14.82
CA HIS A 18 -6.31 -9.84 16.27
C HIS A 18 -6.55 -8.56 17.07
N PHE A 19 -5.97 -7.42 16.64
CA PHE A 19 -6.23 -6.12 17.28
C PHE A 19 -7.71 -5.72 17.24
N LEU A 20 -8.42 -6.09 16.18
CA LEU A 20 -9.87 -5.84 16.03
C LEU A 20 -10.75 -6.84 16.81
N GLY A 21 -10.16 -7.78 17.55
CA GLY A 21 -10.87 -8.70 18.45
C GLY A 21 -11.41 -9.97 17.78
N ASP A 22 -10.93 -10.32 16.59
CA ASP A 22 -11.29 -11.55 15.88
C ASP A 22 -10.14 -12.57 16.03
N ASP A 23 -10.46 -13.77 16.51
CA ASP A 23 -9.49 -14.83 16.88
C ASP A 23 -8.79 -15.45 15.67
N GLY A 24 -8.99 -14.88 14.47
CA GLY A 24 -8.19 -15.19 13.29
C GLY A 24 -8.52 -16.56 12.73
N ASN A 25 -9.78 -16.80 12.34
CA ASN A 25 -10.10 -17.94 11.49
C ASN A 25 -9.18 -17.89 10.24
N PRO A 26 -8.27 -18.85 10.05
CA PRO A 26 -7.24 -18.78 9.01
C PRO A 26 -7.84 -18.64 7.60
N ALA A 27 -8.96 -19.33 7.34
CA ALA A 27 -9.64 -19.25 6.05
C ALA A 27 -10.27 -17.88 5.79
N ARG A 28 -10.77 -17.20 6.83
CA ARG A 28 -11.27 -15.81 6.72
C ARG A 28 -10.11 -14.83 6.54
N LEU A 29 -8.99 -15.05 7.22
CA LEU A 29 -7.79 -14.23 7.08
C LEU A 29 -7.22 -14.32 5.66
N GLU A 30 -7.05 -15.53 5.14
CA GLU A 30 -6.59 -15.77 3.76
C GLU A 30 -7.52 -15.14 2.74
N LYS A 31 -8.83 -15.26 2.94
CA LYS A 31 -9.82 -14.61 2.09
C LYS A 31 -9.67 -13.09 2.16
N ALA A 32 -9.61 -12.50 3.35
CA ALA A 32 -9.43 -11.05 3.51
C ALA A 32 -8.15 -10.54 2.81
N ILE A 33 -7.04 -11.27 2.93
CA ILE A 33 -5.78 -10.97 2.24
C ILE A 33 -5.98 -11.02 0.72
N ALA A 34 -6.60 -12.09 0.19
CA ALA A 34 -6.86 -12.22 -1.23
C ALA A 34 -7.72 -11.08 -1.79
N TYR A 35 -8.79 -10.69 -1.07
CA TYR A 35 -9.66 -9.59 -1.48
C TYR A 35 -9.05 -8.20 -1.33
N SER A 36 -8.03 -8.05 -0.48
CA SER A 36 -7.30 -6.79 -0.29
C SER A 36 -6.11 -6.64 -1.25
N GLY A 37 -5.91 -7.61 -2.15
CA GLY A 37 -4.88 -7.55 -3.18
C GLY A 37 -5.17 -6.45 -4.19
N PHE A 38 -4.11 -5.82 -4.69
CA PHE A 38 -4.23 -4.70 -5.63
C PHE A 38 -5.08 -5.04 -6.85
N ASP A 39 -4.85 -6.20 -7.49
CA ASP A 39 -5.59 -6.60 -8.69
C ASP A 39 -7.09 -6.76 -8.44
N VAL A 40 -7.47 -7.25 -7.26
CA VAL A 40 -8.87 -7.41 -6.87
C VAL A 40 -9.53 -6.05 -6.64
N LEU A 41 -8.85 -5.15 -5.93
CA LEU A 41 -9.33 -3.79 -5.68
C LEU A 41 -9.43 -2.97 -6.98
N ALA A 42 -8.43 -3.06 -7.84
CA ALA A 42 -8.45 -2.42 -9.16
C ALA A 42 -9.57 -2.98 -10.06
N GLY A 43 -9.80 -4.30 -10.02
CA GLY A 43 -10.92 -4.92 -10.73
C GLY A 43 -12.29 -4.47 -10.21
N GLN A 44 -12.44 -4.32 -8.90
CA GLN A 44 -13.67 -3.80 -8.28
C GLN A 44 -13.91 -2.33 -8.66
N GLU A 45 -12.87 -1.50 -8.64
CA GLU A 45 -12.95 -0.11 -9.09
C GLU A 45 -13.40 -0.04 -10.56
N GLN A 46 -12.84 -0.86 -11.45
CA GLN A 46 -13.23 -0.87 -12.86
C GLN A 46 -14.67 -1.32 -13.08
N ALA A 47 -15.14 -2.29 -12.30
CA ALA A 47 -16.48 -2.86 -12.45
C ALA A 47 -17.58 -1.98 -11.85
N HIS A 48 -17.31 -1.31 -10.74
CA HIS A 48 -18.32 -0.64 -9.92
C HIS A 48 -18.04 0.83 -9.63
N GLY A 49 -16.89 1.35 -10.07
CA GLY A 49 -16.39 2.65 -9.64
C GLY A 49 -15.85 2.60 -8.22
N TYR A 50 -15.36 3.74 -7.74
CA TYR A 50 -14.85 3.88 -6.38
C TYR A 50 -15.29 5.21 -5.77
N GLU A 51 -16.07 5.15 -4.69
CA GLU A 51 -16.69 6.34 -4.07
C GLU A 51 -15.68 7.28 -3.41
N ALA A 52 -14.52 6.76 -3.00
CA ALA A 52 -13.42 7.57 -2.45
C ALA A 52 -12.59 8.28 -3.53
N HIS A 53 -13.06 8.31 -4.77
CA HIS A 53 -12.52 9.21 -5.79
C HIS A 53 -12.69 10.67 -5.40
N THR A 54 -11.66 11.46 -5.70
CA THR A 54 -11.81 12.92 -5.68
C THR A 54 -12.78 13.33 -6.80
N PRO A 55 -13.71 14.27 -6.55
CA PRO A 55 -14.61 14.76 -7.60
C PRO A 55 -13.83 15.25 -8.82
N GLY A 56 -14.16 14.72 -10.00
CA GLY A 56 -13.49 15.06 -11.26
C GLY A 56 -12.19 14.30 -11.54
N ALA A 57 -11.86 13.27 -10.77
CA ALA A 57 -10.72 12.41 -11.06
C ALA A 57 -10.87 11.74 -12.45
N THR A 58 -9.81 11.84 -13.24
CA THR A 58 -9.72 11.26 -14.59
C THR A 58 -8.81 10.03 -14.64
N THR A 59 -8.14 9.71 -13.55
CA THR A 59 -7.19 8.61 -13.41
C THR A 59 -7.74 7.57 -12.45
N ALA A 60 -7.37 6.29 -12.64
CA ALA A 60 -7.70 5.23 -11.68
C ALA A 60 -7.15 5.53 -10.28
N PHE A 61 -7.93 5.21 -9.26
CA PHE A 61 -7.54 5.31 -7.85
C PHE A 61 -6.46 4.26 -7.54
N PHE A 62 -6.68 3.02 -7.98
CA PHE A 62 -5.70 1.94 -7.89
C PHE A 62 -4.83 1.92 -9.15
N SER A 63 -3.74 2.71 -9.16
CA SER A 63 -2.93 2.95 -10.37
C SER A 63 -1.89 1.86 -10.69
N THR A 64 -0.87 1.67 -9.86
CA THR A 64 0.30 0.82 -10.21
C THR A 64 0.54 -0.36 -9.28
N GLY A 65 -0.02 -0.37 -8.06
CA GLY A 65 0.01 -1.52 -7.15
C GLY A 65 1.39 -1.99 -6.72
N LYS A 66 2.44 -1.25 -7.07
CA LYS A 66 3.83 -1.62 -6.89
C LYS A 66 4.48 -0.70 -5.86
N ALA A 67 5.09 -1.29 -4.85
CA ALA A 67 6.06 -0.58 -4.02
C ALA A 67 7.28 -0.20 -4.87
N GLY A 68 7.83 1.00 -4.64
CA GLY A 68 9.05 1.45 -5.34
C GLY A 68 8.85 2.06 -6.73
N ALA A 69 7.62 2.25 -7.19
CA ALA A 69 7.31 2.88 -8.49
C ALA A 69 7.95 4.28 -8.66
N TRP A 70 8.22 4.97 -7.55
CA TRP A 70 8.94 6.25 -7.57
C TRP A 70 10.31 6.18 -8.27
N ARG A 71 10.97 5.02 -8.29
CA ARG A 71 12.27 4.81 -8.97
C ARG A 71 12.18 4.91 -10.49
N GLU A 72 11.01 4.65 -11.06
CA GLU A 72 10.75 4.75 -12.50
C GLU A 72 10.26 6.14 -12.91
N VAL A 73 9.74 6.92 -11.95
CA VAL A 73 9.08 8.22 -12.19
C VAL A 73 9.99 9.40 -11.81
N LEU A 74 10.80 9.26 -10.76
CA LEU A 74 11.69 10.32 -10.30
C LEU A 74 13.05 10.23 -10.98
N THR A 75 13.57 11.38 -11.40
CA THR A 75 14.97 11.50 -11.76
C THR A 75 15.87 11.32 -10.53
N ALA A 76 17.12 10.91 -10.74
CA ALA A 76 18.10 10.77 -9.65
C ALA A 76 18.25 12.07 -8.83
N ALA A 77 18.19 13.24 -9.47
CA ALA A 77 18.26 14.52 -8.80
C ALA A 77 17.04 14.79 -7.91
N GLN A 78 15.83 14.45 -8.37
CA GLN A 78 14.60 14.60 -7.58
C GLN A 78 14.58 13.64 -6.38
N ALA A 79 15.01 12.39 -6.57
CA ALA A 79 15.14 11.43 -5.49
C ALA A 79 16.12 11.94 -4.41
N ALA A 80 17.32 12.38 -4.82
CA ALA A 80 18.32 12.92 -3.90
C ALA A 80 17.83 14.17 -3.15
N GLN A 81 17.06 15.04 -3.80
CA GLN A 81 16.46 16.21 -3.15
C GLN A 81 15.45 15.78 -2.08
N ILE A 82 14.56 14.84 -2.40
CA ILE A 82 13.56 14.32 -1.45
C ILE A 82 14.25 13.68 -0.24
N GLU A 83 15.29 12.87 -0.47
CA GLU A 83 16.07 12.25 0.60
C GLU A 83 16.81 13.27 1.47
N THR A 84 17.32 14.34 0.87
CA THR A 84 17.96 15.45 1.60
C THR A 84 16.95 16.16 2.50
N ASP A 85 15.77 16.50 1.95
CA ASP A 85 14.76 17.29 2.66
C ASP A 85 14.00 16.48 3.72
N HIS A 86 13.75 15.19 3.46
CA HIS A 86 12.87 14.35 4.28
C HIS A 86 13.59 13.20 5.00
N GLY A 87 14.87 12.97 4.70
CA GLY A 87 15.64 11.83 5.21
C GLY A 87 15.70 11.76 6.74
N ALA A 88 15.72 12.90 7.43
CA ALA A 88 15.70 12.93 8.90
C ALA A 88 14.41 12.32 9.49
N ILE A 89 13.25 12.63 8.89
CA ILE A 89 11.95 12.08 9.31
C ILE A 89 11.79 10.65 8.83
N MET A 90 12.24 10.31 7.62
CA MET A 90 12.25 8.94 7.12
C MET A 90 13.03 8.00 8.05
N ARG A 91 14.23 8.40 8.49
CA ARG A 91 15.01 7.63 9.48
C ARG A 91 14.29 7.48 10.82
N ARG A 92 13.65 8.55 11.32
CA ARG A 92 12.87 8.51 12.56
C ARG A 92 11.68 7.55 12.47
N LEU A 93 11.06 7.44 11.30
CA LEU A 93 9.96 6.50 11.02
C LEU A 93 10.46 5.09 10.64
N GLY A 94 11.79 4.89 10.61
CA GLY A 94 12.46 3.62 10.36
C GLY A 94 12.47 3.18 8.90
N TYR A 95 12.42 4.13 7.96
CA TYR A 95 12.71 3.92 6.54
C TYR A 95 14.22 4.02 6.30
N ALA A 96 14.76 3.13 5.45
CA ALA A 96 16.12 3.24 4.95
C ALA A 96 16.18 4.37 3.90
N VAL A 97 17.17 5.23 4.02
CA VAL A 97 17.47 6.29 3.03
C VAL A 97 18.71 5.80 2.28
N GLY A 98 18.59 5.53 0.98
CA GLY A 98 19.64 4.90 0.17
C GLY A 98 19.15 4.22 -1.12
#